data_AF-A0A1Y0HIQ5-F1
#
_entry.id   AF-A0A1Y0HIQ5-F1
#
_cell.length_a   1.000
_cell.length_b   1.000
_cell.length_c   1.000
_cell.angle_alpha   90.00
_cell.angle_beta   90.00
_cell.angle_gamma   90.00
#
_symmetry.space_group_name_H-M   'P 1'
#
loop_
_entity.id
_entity.type
_entity.pdbx_description
1 polymer ?
#
loop_
_entity_poly.entity_id
_entity_poly.type
_entity_poly.pdbx_seq_one_letter_code
_entity_poly.pdbx_strand_id
1 'polypeptide(L)'
;MSKRIFKKRLPQFLEVHTKNNFAEITLNCGAIDLLKLVPLNNQNNFPYEFSEVFTDDDSDSLWKSPYVVLYIPNHSYLMYEIKDKKILLWVCYTEDESRNNGYMTLLLEKLISMYPKK
;
A
#
# COMPACT_ATOMS: atom_id res chain seq x y z
N MET A 1 14.00 4.33 19.85
CA MET A 1 13.18 5.42 19.26
C MET A 1 11.89 4.80 18.73
N SER A 2 10.71 5.26 19.16
CA SER A 2 9.46 4.78 18.58
C SER A 2 9.36 5.34 17.15
N LYS A 3 9.40 4.46 16.14
CA LYS A 3 9.20 4.89 14.76
C LYS A 3 7.73 5.25 14.56
N ARG A 4 7.47 6.40 13.98
CA ARG A 4 6.10 6.90 13.76
C ARG A 4 5.45 6.10 12.62
N ILE A 5 4.28 5.51 12.92
CA ILE A 5 3.45 4.83 11.93
C ILE A 5 2.48 5.85 11.32
N PHE A 6 2.37 5.82 9.99
CA PHE A 6 1.44 6.65 9.22
C PHE A 6 0.35 5.79 8.58
N LYS A 7 -0.79 6.42 8.33
CA LYS A 7 -1.96 5.83 7.66
C LYS A 7 -2.40 6.76 6.55
N LYS A 8 -2.48 6.27 5.33
CA LYS A 8 -3.00 7.00 4.17
C LYS A 8 -3.84 6.10 3.29
N ARG A 9 -4.80 6.67 2.56
CA ARG A 9 -5.41 5.97 1.43
C ARG A 9 -4.37 5.79 0.32
N LEU A 10 -4.55 4.79 -0.54
CA LEU A 10 -3.61 4.50 -1.63
C LEU A 10 -3.34 5.73 -2.53
N PRO A 11 -4.33 6.49 -3.05
CA PRO A 11 -4.07 7.69 -3.86
C PRO A 11 -3.13 8.69 -3.15
N GLN A 12 -3.49 9.06 -1.92
CA GLN A 12 -2.73 10.00 -1.08
C GLN A 12 -1.33 9.48 -0.70
N PHE A 13 -1.16 8.17 -0.65
CA PHE A 13 0.14 7.55 -0.43
C PHE A 13 1.02 7.71 -1.67
N LEU A 14 0.47 7.43 -2.85
CA LEU A 14 1.16 7.54 -4.15
C LEU A 14 1.53 8.98 -4.51
N GLU A 15 0.69 9.97 -4.21
CA GLU A 15 0.99 11.41 -4.39
C GLU A 15 2.26 11.86 -3.68
N VAL A 16 2.53 11.28 -2.49
CA VAL A 16 3.67 11.68 -1.66
C VAL A 16 4.87 10.75 -1.86
N HIS A 17 4.65 9.55 -2.38
CA HIS A 17 5.69 8.54 -2.63
C HIS A 17 5.80 8.22 -4.12
N THR A 18 5.91 9.27 -4.93
CA THR A 18 6.02 9.21 -6.40
C THR A 18 7.29 8.53 -6.93
N LYS A 19 8.27 8.25 -6.05
CA LYS A 19 9.56 7.64 -6.40
C LYS A 19 9.70 6.18 -5.99
N ASN A 20 8.85 5.69 -5.07
CA ASN A 20 8.92 4.30 -4.68
C ASN A 20 8.12 3.50 -5.70
N ASN A 21 8.72 2.43 -6.22
CA ASN A 21 8.06 1.52 -7.14
C ASN A 21 7.05 0.66 -6.35
N PHE A 22 6.06 1.30 -5.72
CA PHE A 22 5.05 0.63 -4.92
C PHE A 22 4.18 -0.29 -5.80
N ALA A 23 4.08 0.02 -7.10
CA ALA A 23 3.56 -0.89 -8.11
C ALA A 23 4.42 -2.17 -8.22
N GLU A 24 5.75 -2.06 -8.30
CA GLU A 24 6.65 -3.23 -8.27
C GLU A 24 6.59 -4.00 -6.96
N ILE A 25 6.54 -3.31 -5.82
CA ILE A 25 6.34 -3.97 -4.52
C ILE A 25 5.02 -4.75 -4.53
N THR A 26 3.95 -4.16 -5.05
CA THR A 26 2.62 -4.79 -5.13
C THR A 26 2.64 -6.01 -6.06
N LEU A 27 3.34 -5.91 -7.20
CA LEU A 27 3.55 -7.04 -8.10
C LEU A 27 4.34 -8.17 -7.42
N ASN A 28 5.41 -7.83 -6.71
CA ASN A 28 6.25 -8.79 -6.00
C ASN A 28 5.51 -9.47 -4.84
N CYS A 29 4.51 -8.82 -4.25
CA CYS A 29 3.60 -9.42 -3.29
C CYS A 29 2.50 -10.28 -3.94
N GLY A 30 2.44 -10.37 -5.27
CA GLY A 30 1.47 -11.17 -6.00
C GLY A 30 0.09 -10.50 -6.19
N ALA A 31 -0.06 -9.23 -5.81
CA ALA A 31 -1.30 -8.48 -5.92
C ALA A 31 -1.48 -7.84 -7.32
N ILE A 32 -1.28 -8.63 -8.38
CA ILE A 32 -1.28 -8.17 -9.78
C ILE A 32 -2.62 -7.59 -10.22
N ASP A 33 -3.73 -8.05 -9.65
CA ASP A 33 -5.09 -7.58 -9.97
C ASP A 33 -5.29 -6.08 -9.70
N LEU A 34 -4.42 -5.48 -8.89
CA LEU A 34 -4.44 -4.05 -8.58
C LEU A 34 -3.73 -3.18 -9.62
N LEU A 35 -3.00 -3.82 -10.54
CA LEU A 35 -2.10 -3.18 -11.48
C LEU A 35 -2.59 -3.32 -12.92
N LYS A 36 -2.25 -2.32 -13.75
CA LYS A 36 -2.41 -2.36 -15.20
C LYS A 36 -1.05 -2.27 -15.87
N LEU A 37 -0.91 -2.94 -17.01
CA LEU A 37 0.26 -2.78 -17.87
C LEU A 37 0.21 -1.41 -18.53
N VAL A 38 1.31 -0.66 -18.49
CA VAL A 38 1.46 0.61 -19.21
C VAL A 38 2.54 0.49 -20.29
N PRO A 39 2.35 1.15 -21.46
CA PRO A 39 3.39 1.19 -22.48
C PRO A 39 4.68 1.80 -21.91
N LEU A 40 5.81 1.15 -22.16
CA LEU A 40 7.12 1.68 -21.78
C LEU A 40 7.38 2.97 -22.57
N ASN A 41 7.17 4.12 -21.93
CA ASN A 41 7.77 5.36 -22.38
C ASN A 41 9.18 5.46 -21.79
N ASN A 42 10.11 6.09 -22.52
CA ASN A 42 11.56 6.19 -22.21
C ASN A 42 11.95 6.75 -20.82
N GLN A 43 10.99 7.01 -19.92
CA GLN A 43 11.20 7.57 -18.58
C GLN A 43 10.92 6.58 -17.43
N ASN A 44 10.17 5.49 -17.63
CA ASN A 44 9.85 4.50 -16.59
C ASN A 44 10.33 3.10 -16.99
N ASN A 45 11.23 2.52 -16.20
CA ASN A 45 11.78 1.17 -16.42
C ASN A 45 10.85 0.03 -15.98
N PHE A 46 9.68 0.34 -15.42
CA PHE A 46 8.73 -0.65 -14.89
C PHE A 46 7.37 -0.52 -15.58
N PRO A 47 6.88 -1.58 -16.26
CA PRO A 47 5.72 -1.48 -17.15
C PRO A 47 4.37 -1.64 -16.42
N TYR A 48 4.29 -1.42 -15.10
CA TYR A 48 3.04 -1.51 -14.36
C TYR A 48 2.77 -0.27 -13.51
N GLU A 49 1.50 0.11 -13.47
CA GLU A 49 0.98 1.18 -12.62
C GLU A 49 -0.30 0.69 -11.94
N PHE A 50 -0.72 1.35 -10.86
CA PHE A 50 -2.03 1.04 -10.27
C PHE A 50 -3.15 1.38 -11.26
N SER A 51 -4.16 0.52 -11.33
CA SER A 51 -5.34 0.82 -12.14
C SER A 51 -6.03 2.09 -11.62
N GLU A 52 -6.50 2.95 -12.53
CA GLU A 52 -7.17 4.21 -12.19
C GLU A 52 -8.38 4.00 -11.28
N VAL A 53 -9.06 2.86 -11.43
CA VAL A 53 -10.17 2.41 -10.57
C VAL A 53 -9.78 2.41 -9.07
N PHE A 54 -8.49 2.29 -8.76
CA PHE A 54 -7.97 2.22 -7.40
C PHE A 54 -7.20 3.47 -6.97
N THR A 55 -6.98 4.43 -7.86
CA THR A 55 -6.23 5.66 -7.59
C THR A 55 -7.05 6.94 -7.77
N ASP A 56 -8.25 6.83 -8.33
CA ASP A 56 -9.14 7.97 -8.52
C ASP A 56 -9.65 8.50 -7.17
N ASP A 57 -9.32 9.76 -6.85
CA ASP A 57 -9.77 10.47 -5.63
C ASP A 57 -10.89 11.48 -5.95
N ASP A 58 -11.49 11.40 -7.15
CA ASP A 58 -12.56 12.30 -7.55
C ASP A 58 -13.74 12.20 -6.57
N SER A 59 -14.13 13.34 -6.01
CA SER A 59 -14.99 13.40 -4.82
C SER A 59 -16.41 12.87 -5.05
N ASP A 60 -16.84 12.81 -6.31
CA ASP A 60 -18.17 12.38 -6.77
C ASP A 60 -18.22 10.90 -7.21
N SER A 61 -17.09 10.20 -7.21
CA SER A 61 -17.05 8.79 -7.55
C SER A 61 -17.56 7.95 -6.37
N LEU A 62 -18.57 7.11 -6.63
CA LEU A 62 -19.02 6.02 -5.74
C LEU A 62 -17.90 4.99 -5.46
N TRP A 63 -16.75 5.12 -6.12
CA TRP A 63 -15.63 4.18 -6.15
C TRP A 63 -14.38 4.77 -5.49
N LYS A 64 -14.53 5.34 -4.28
CA LYS A 64 -13.37 5.70 -3.46
C LYS A 64 -12.49 4.46 -3.27
N SER A 65 -11.20 4.57 -3.60
CA SER A 65 -10.22 3.50 -3.40
C SER A 65 -10.37 2.85 -2.02
N PRO A 66 -10.67 1.53 -1.94
CA PRO A 66 -10.87 0.85 -0.66
C PRO A 66 -9.53 0.58 0.06
N TYR A 67 -8.41 0.82 -0.61
CA TYR A 67 -7.08 0.48 -0.14
C TYR A 67 -6.52 1.55 0.79
N VAL A 68 -5.99 1.07 1.91
CA VAL A 68 -5.29 1.88 2.91
C VAL A 68 -3.91 1.31 3.11
N VAL A 69 -2.92 2.19 3.17
CA VAL A 69 -1.52 1.85 3.45
C VAL A 69 -1.18 2.33 4.86
N LEU A 70 -0.82 1.38 5.73
CA LEU A 70 -0.04 1.68 6.92
C LEU A 70 1.43 1.57 6.57
N TYR A 71 2.24 2.54 6.99
CA TYR A 71 3.66 2.51 6.68
C TYR A 71 4.51 3.16 7.75
N ILE A 72 5.74 2.67 7.83
CA ILE A 72 6.87 3.34 8.47
C ILE A 72 7.76 3.78 7.31
N PRO A 73 7.98 5.10 7.11
CA PRO A 73 8.68 5.62 5.93
C PRO A 73 10.04 4.95 5.75
N ASN A 74 10.35 4.50 4.52
CA ASN A 74 11.60 3.86 4.13
C ASN A 74 11.93 2.57 4.91
N HIS A 75 10.92 1.90 5.48
CA HIS A 75 11.13 0.71 6.30
C HIS A 75 10.14 -0.40 5.97
N SER A 76 8.84 -0.17 6.17
CA SER A 76 7.82 -1.20 5.95
C SER A 76 6.48 -0.60 5.53
N TYR A 77 5.74 -1.39 4.75
CA TYR A 77 4.49 -1.00 4.13
C TYR A 77 3.49 -2.15 4.23
N LEU A 78 2.29 -1.85 4.70
CA LEU A 78 1.17 -2.77 4.84
C LEU A 78 -0.06 -2.18 4.14
N MET A 79 -0.43 -2.74 2.99
CA MET A 79 -1.65 -2.35 2.27
C MET A 79 -2.77 -3.34 2.57
N TYR A 80 -3.94 -2.81 2.89
CA TYR A 80 -5.13 -3.60 3.20
C TYR A 80 -6.40 -2.95 2.68
N GLU A 81 -7.45 -3.75 2.55
CA GLU A 81 -8.83 -3.29 2.38
C GLU A 81 -9.73 -3.91 3.45
N ILE A 82 -10.87 -3.29 3.69
CA ILE A 82 -11.92 -3.85 4.55
C ILE A 82 -13.09 -4.24 3.67
N LYS A 83 -13.36 -5.54 3.60
CA LYS A 83 -14.42 -6.14 2.78
C LYS A 83 -15.21 -7.13 3.59
N ASP A 84 -16.53 -7.02 3.60
CA ASP A 84 -17.44 -7.94 4.29
C ASP A 84 -17.06 -8.19 5.77
N LYS A 85 -16.69 -7.12 6.49
CA LYS A 85 -16.21 -7.15 7.89
C LYS A 85 -14.90 -7.94 8.10
N LYS A 86 -14.19 -8.28 7.03
CA LYS A 86 -12.85 -8.87 7.06
C LYS A 86 -11.83 -7.83 6.64
N ILE A 87 -10.62 -7.96 7.17
CA ILE A 87 -9.47 -7.19 6.72
C ILE A 87 -8.69 -8.10 5.78
N LEU A 88 -8.53 -7.70 4.52
CA LEU A 88 -7.75 -8.41 3.52
C LEU A 88 -6.42 -7.68 3.35
N LEU A 89 -5.32 -8.38 3.54
CA LEU A 89 -3.96 -7.86 3.37
C LEU A 89 -3.51 -8.12 1.93
N TRP A 90 -3.08 -7.07 1.25
CA TRP A 90 -2.66 -7.12 -0.15
C TRP A 90 -1.15 -6.99 -0.31
N VAL A 91 -0.51 -6.16 0.52
CA VAL A 91 0.94 -5.95 0.50
C VAL A 91 1.44 -6.02 1.92
N CYS A 92 2.45 -6.87 2.14
CA CYS A 92 3.24 -6.94 3.36
C CYS A 92 4.71 -6.87 2.96
N TYR A 93 5.27 -5.66 2.91
CA TYR A 93 6.64 -5.45 2.44
C TYR A 93 7.50 -4.75 3.48
N THR A 94 8.77 -5.12 3.55
CA THR A 94 9.80 -4.51 4.39
C THR A 94 11.09 -4.44 3.59
N GLU A 95 11.68 -3.25 3.52
CA GLU A 95 12.94 -3.01 2.82
C GLU A 95 14.03 -3.95 3.34
N ASP A 96 14.92 -4.40 2.45
CA ASP A 96 15.92 -5.43 2.75
C ASP A 96 16.81 -5.07 3.95
N GLU A 97 17.30 -3.84 4.00
CA GLU A 97 18.07 -3.29 5.14
C GLU A 97 17.27 -3.18 6.45
N SER A 98 15.94 -3.21 6.36
CA SER A 98 15.01 -3.04 7.47
C SER A 98 14.42 -4.35 7.98
N ARG A 99 14.71 -5.48 7.32
CA ARG A 99 14.25 -6.80 7.75
C ARG A 99 14.78 -7.17 9.15
N ASN A 100 14.09 -8.08 9.84
CA ASN A 100 14.38 -8.55 11.20
C ASN A 100 14.33 -7.48 12.32
N ASN A 101 13.87 -6.26 12.03
CA ASN A 101 13.70 -5.20 13.04
C ASN A 101 12.28 -5.11 13.63
N GLY A 102 11.38 -6.06 13.29
CA GLY A 102 10.02 -6.11 13.83
C GLY A 102 9.04 -5.06 13.28
N TYR A 103 9.41 -4.29 12.24
CA TYR A 103 8.54 -3.24 11.70
C TYR A 103 7.19 -3.76 11.18
N MET A 104 7.18 -4.91 10.49
CA MET A 104 5.92 -5.50 10.05
C MET A 104 5.03 -5.89 11.24
N THR A 105 5.61 -6.39 12.32
CA THR A 105 4.88 -6.68 13.57
C THR A 105 4.25 -5.41 14.12
N LEU A 106 4.98 -4.29 14.19
CA LEU A 106 4.44 -3.01 14.64
C LEU A 106 3.27 -2.52 13.75
N LEU A 107 3.35 -2.71 12.43
CA LEU A 107 2.26 -2.38 11.51
C LEU A 107 1.03 -3.25 11.74
N LEU A 108 1.21 -4.56 11.95
CA LEU A 108 0.13 -5.50 12.22
C LEU A 108 -0.54 -5.24 13.58
N GLU A 109 0.24 -4.97 14.63
CA GLU A 109 -0.28 -4.56 15.95
C GLU A 109 -1.08 -3.27 15.83
N LYS A 110 -0.58 -2.29 15.05
CA LYS A 110 -1.31 -1.06 14.78
C LYS A 110 -2.62 -1.34 14.05
N LEU A 111 -2.63 -2.26 13.08
CA LEU A 111 -3.85 -2.67 12.39
C LEU A 111 -4.86 -3.32 13.35
N ILE A 112 -4.42 -4.27 14.18
CA ILE A 112 -5.27 -4.96 15.16
C ILE A 112 -5.87 -3.98 16.17
N SER A 113 -5.09 -3.05 16.69
CA SER A 113 -5.58 -2.04 17.64
C SER A 113 -6.60 -1.06 17.05
N MET A 114 -6.57 -0.82 15.73
CA MET A 114 -7.60 -0.01 15.06
C MET A 114 -8.91 -0.78 14.85
N TYR A 115 -8.85 -2.11 14.78
CA TYR A 115 -9.99 -2.98 14.50
C TYR A 115 -10.03 -4.15 15.50
N PRO A 116 -10.23 -3.89 16.80
CA PRO A 116 -10.26 -4.93 17.80
C PRO A 116 -11.41 -5.91 17.52
N LYS A 117 -11.17 -7.21 17.74
CA LYS A 117 -12.24 -8.21 17.69
C LYS A 117 -13.31 -7.81 18.72
N LYS A 118 -14.53 -7.57 18.24
CA LYS A 118 -15.72 -7.47 19.09
C LYS A 118 -16.21 -8.85 19.45
#